data_AF-A0A815D3R7-F1
#
_entry.id   AF-A0A815D3R7-F1
#
_cell.length_a   1.000
_cell.length_b   1.000
_cell.length_c   1.000
_cell.angle_alpha   90.00
_cell.angle_beta   90.00
_cell.angle_gamma   90.00
#
_symmetry.space_group_name_H-M   'P 1'
#
loop_
_entity.id
_entity.type
_entity.pdbx_description
1 polymer ?
#
loop_
_entity_poly.entity_id
_entity_poly.type
_entity_poly.pdbx_seq_one_letter_code
_entity_poly.pdbx_strand_id
1 'polypeptide(L)'
;MSDFLAANNPCGQNLLQLVATGNAIIAELLRLADFVPPVFKVANIRDAGKYAEIIYDFSYFSKQEYYDELINSRTDLQDLDDEFRENNLTLLTRFYQAFESVHKYGIEFNR
;
A
#
# COMPACT_ATOMS: atom_id res chain seq x y z
N MET A 1 35.72 0.14 -27.30
CA MET A 1 34.77 -0.52 -26.37
C MET A 1 33.56 0.39 -26.31
N SER A 2 32.40 -0.06 -26.80
CA SER A 2 31.18 0.75 -26.77
C SER A 2 30.76 1.00 -25.32
N ASP A 3 30.31 2.20 -25.00
CA ASP A 3 29.82 2.55 -23.66
C ASP A 3 28.67 1.61 -23.26
N PHE A 4 28.77 1.02 -22.07
CA PHE A 4 27.78 0.09 -21.56
C PHE A 4 26.42 0.76 -21.38
N LEU A 5 26.39 2.04 -20.98
CA LEU A 5 25.16 2.81 -20.78
C LEU A 5 24.76 3.61 -22.02
N ALA A 6 25.33 3.30 -23.20
CA ALA A 6 24.91 3.93 -24.44
C ALA A 6 23.43 3.62 -24.73
N ALA A 7 22.70 4.58 -25.33
CA ALA A 7 21.28 4.41 -25.66
C ALA A 7 21.02 3.26 -26.65
N ASN A 8 22.02 2.89 -27.44
CA ASN A 8 21.97 1.77 -28.39
C ASN A 8 22.41 0.44 -27.79
N ASN A 9 22.63 0.35 -26.48
CA ASN A 9 22.93 -0.90 -25.77
C ASN A 9 21.72 -1.34 -24.92
N PRO A 10 20.84 -2.21 -25.45
CA PRO A 10 19.64 -2.64 -24.74
C PRO A 10 19.92 -3.30 -23.39
N CYS A 11 21.02 -4.06 -23.29
CA CYS A 11 21.39 -4.74 -22.04
C CYS A 11 21.71 -3.72 -20.94
N GLY A 12 22.53 -2.72 -21.25
CA GLY A 12 22.89 -1.67 -20.29
C GLY A 12 21.71 -0.78 -19.90
N GLN A 13 20.85 -0.42 -20.86
CA GLN A 13 19.62 0.36 -20.58
C GLN A 13 18.64 -0.41 -19.71
N ASN A 14 18.40 -1.69 -20.00
CA ASN A 14 17.51 -2.53 -19.18
C ASN A 14 18.04 -2.69 -17.76
N LEU A 15 19.35 -2.93 -17.60
CA LEU A 15 19.95 -3.04 -16.28
C LEU A 15 19.86 -1.72 -15.50
N LEU A 16 20.14 -0.58 -16.16
CA LEU A 16 20.00 0.74 -15.56
C LEU A 16 18.56 0.99 -15.10
N GLN A 17 17.58 0.68 -15.93
CA GLN A 17 16.16 0.84 -15.61
C GLN A 17 15.75 -0.02 -14.42
N LEU A 18 16.16 -1.30 -14.39
CA LEU A 18 15.88 -2.20 -13.27
C LEU A 18 16.48 -1.66 -11.97
N VAL A 19 17.76 -1.28 -11.97
CA VAL A 19 18.44 -0.76 -10.77
C VAL A 19 17.82 0.56 -10.30
N ALA A 20 17.50 1.47 -11.22
CA ALA A 20 16.86 2.74 -10.88
C ALA A 20 15.46 2.54 -10.27
N THR A 21 14.66 1.66 -10.88
CA THR A 21 13.30 1.35 -10.42
C THR A 21 13.33 0.67 -9.04
N GLY A 22 14.22 -0.33 -8.86
CA GLY A 22 14.39 -1.01 -7.58
C GLY A 22 14.81 -0.05 -6.46
N ASN A 23 15.75 0.86 -6.72
CA ASN A 23 16.16 1.87 -5.75
C ASN A 23 15.02 2.84 -5.38
N ALA A 24 14.21 3.26 -6.37
CA ALA A 24 13.06 4.12 -6.11
C ALA A 24 12.00 3.42 -5.23
N ILE A 25 11.72 2.14 -5.49
CA ILE A 25 10.81 1.32 -4.69
C ILE A 25 11.31 1.20 -3.25
N ILE A 26 12.58 0.84 -3.05
CA ILE A 26 13.18 0.72 -1.71
C ILE A 26 13.10 2.05 -0.96
N ALA A 27 13.44 3.16 -1.62
CA ALA A 27 13.37 4.48 -1.01
C ALA A 27 11.95 4.84 -0.57
N GLU A 28 10.93 4.52 -1.37
CA GLU A 28 9.53 4.78 -0.99
C GLU A 28 9.06 3.86 0.14
N LEU A 29 9.42 2.57 0.12
CA LEU A 29 9.11 1.64 1.22
C LEU A 29 9.71 2.11 2.55
N LEU A 30 10.97 2.56 2.53
CA LEU A 30 11.64 3.09 3.72
C LEU A 30 10.94 4.35 4.26
N ARG A 31 10.56 5.28 3.37
CA ARG A 31 9.79 6.46 3.78
C ARG A 31 8.45 6.05 4.39
N LEU A 32 7.70 5.20 3.70
CA LEU A 32 6.36 4.79 4.14
C LEU A 32 6.39 4.01 5.46
N ALA A 33 7.45 3.25 5.75
CA ALA A 33 7.61 2.57 7.04
C ALA A 33 7.53 3.53 8.24
N ASP A 34 8.07 4.75 8.11
CA ASP A 34 7.99 5.78 9.15
C ASP A 34 6.59 6.37 9.29
N PHE A 35 5.78 6.33 8.21
CA PHE A 35 4.45 6.93 8.15
C PHE A 35 3.30 5.93 8.36
N VAL A 36 3.55 4.70 8.82
CA VAL A 36 2.45 3.77 9.14
C VAL A 36 1.51 4.42 10.18
N PRO A 37 0.20 4.59 9.87
CA PRO A 37 -0.73 5.24 10.79
C PRO A 37 -0.79 4.52 12.15
N PRO A 38 -0.84 5.25 13.29
CA PRO A 38 -0.82 4.64 14.62
C PRO A 38 -1.90 3.59 14.86
N VAL A 39 -3.07 3.78 14.24
CA VAL A 39 -4.20 2.85 14.30
C VAL A 39 -3.85 1.44 13.80
N PHE A 40 -2.82 1.28 12.97
CA PHE A 40 -2.34 -0.01 12.48
C PHE A 40 -1.10 -0.54 13.23
N LYS A 41 -0.56 0.20 14.20
CA LYS A 41 0.61 -0.22 15.00
C LYS A 41 0.24 -1.00 16.25
N VAL A 42 -1.04 -1.26 16.47
CA VAL A 42 -1.57 -1.96 17.65
C VAL A 42 -1.40 -3.48 17.52
N ALA A 43 -1.16 -4.16 18.64
CA ALA A 43 -0.99 -5.61 18.65
C ALA A 43 -2.32 -6.35 18.39
N ASN A 44 -3.44 -5.75 18.78
CA ASN A 44 -4.78 -6.24 18.52
C ASN A 44 -5.61 -5.11 17.91
N ILE A 45 -6.35 -5.40 16.85
CA ILE A 45 -7.26 -4.45 16.18
C ILE A 45 -8.32 -3.89 17.15
N ARG A 46 -8.69 -4.64 18.19
CA ARG A 46 -9.57 -4.13 19.26
C ARG A 46 -8.98 -2.94 20.02
N ASP A 47 -7.66 -2.77 19.98
CA ASP A 47 -6.95 -1.66 20.59
C ASP A 47 -6.78 -0.48 19.62
N ALA A 48 -7.33 -0.54 18.40
CA ALA A 48 -7.30 0.52 17.40
C ALA A 48 -8.11 1.78 17.78
N GLY A 49 -8.49 1.89 19.06
CA GLY A 49 -9.22 3.02 19.61
C GLY A 49 -10.58 3.19 18.95
N LYS A 50 -10.88 4.42 18.53
CA LYS A 50 -12.20 4.76 17.98
C LYS A 50 -12.53 4.05 16.66
N TYR A 51 -11.53 3.60 15.89
CA TYR A 51 -11.73 2.94 14.60
C TYR A 51 -11.84 1.40 14.71
N ALA A 52 -11.79 0.83 15.91
CA ALA A 52 -11.81 -0.61 16.13
C ALA A 52 -13.07 -1.31 15.59
N GLU A 53 -14.19 -0.59 15.43
CA GLU A 53 -15.44 -1.14 14.89
C GLU A 53 -15.46 -1.20 13.35
N ILE A 54 -14.59 -0.46 12.65
CA ILE A 54 -14.57 -0.39 11.18
C ILE A 54 -13.29 -0.95 10.55
N ILE A 55 -12.23 -1.13 11.35
CA ILE A 55 -11.00 -1.78 10.91
C ILE A 55 -11.10 -3.27 11.22
N TYR A 56 -10.95 -4.08 10.18
CA TYR A 56 -11.05 -5.52 10.27
C TYR A 56 -9.72 -6.19 9.90
N ASP A 57 -9.55 -7.44 10.33
CA ASP A 57 -8.45 -8.29 9.87
C ASP A 57 -8.76 -8.88 8.49
N PHE A 58 -7.95 -9.84 8.05
CA PHE A 58 -8.14 -10.50 6.76
C PHE A 58 -9.43 -11.34 6.66
N SER A 59 -10.17 -11.56 7.75
CA SER A 59 -11.49 -12.18 7.68
C SER A 59 -12.51 -11.31 6.94
N TYR A 60 -12.24 -9.99 6.79
CA TYR A 60 -13.00 -9.08 5.94
C TYR A 60 -13.22 -9.64 4.54
N PHE A 61 -12.18 -10.17 3.90
CA PHE A 61 -12.25 -10.67 2.53
C PHE A 61 -13.22 -11.84 2.35
N SER A 62 -13.55 -12.57 3.42
CA SER A 62 -14.53 -13.66 3.38
C SER A 62 -15.95 -13.24 3.76
N LYS A 63 -16.13 -12.00 4.26
CA LYS A 63 -17.39 -11.52 4.85
C LYS A 63 -17.69 -10.06 4.48
N GLN A 64 -17.29 -9.63 3.29
CA GLN A 64 -17.39 -8.22 2.87
C GLN A 64 -18.82 -7.70 2.99
N GLU A 65 -19.80 -8.44 2.45
CA GLU A 65 -21.22 -8.07 2.51
C GLU A 65 -21.72 -7.85 3.95
N TYR A 66 -21.33 -8.71 4.89
CA TYR A 66 -21.72 -8.57 6.30
C TYR A 66 -21.18 -7.26 6.92
N TYR A 67 -19.92 -6.93 6.65
CA TYR A 67 -19.31 -5.72 7.20
C TYR A 67 -19.86 -4.44 6.54
N ASP A 68 -20.11 -4.49 5.23
CA ASP A 68 -20.73 -3.38 4.50
C ASP A 68 -22.17 -3.16 5.00
N GLU A 69 -22.97 -4.22 5.20
CA GLU A 69 -24.30 -4.13 5.81
C GLU A 69 -24.25 -3.57 7.24
N LEU A 70 -23.28 -4.00 8.05
CA LEU A 70 -23.11 -3.52 9.42
C LEU A 70 -22.86 -2.01 9.44
N ILE A 71 -21.93 -1.51 8.63
CA ILE A 71 -21.62 -0.08 8.52
C ILE A 71 -22.86 0.68 8.02
N ASN A 72 -23.50 0.22 6.95
CA ASN A 72 -24.67 0.88 6.36
C ASN A 72 -25.91 0.89 7.29
N SER A 73 -26.01 -0.05 8.22
CA SER A 73 -27.12 -0.12 9.18
C SER A 73 -27.04 0.93 10.30
N ARG A 74 -25.88 1.56 10.49
CA ARG A 74 -25.56 2.43 11.63
C ARG A 74 -24.97 3.76 11.17
N THR A 75 -25.67 4.85 11.43
CA THR A 75 -25.22 6.20 11.03
C THR A 75 -23.89 6.58 11.69
N ASP A 76 -23.69 6.19 12.95
CA ASP A 76 -22.45 6.44 13.68
C ASP A 76 -21.23 5.73 13.08
N LEU A 77 -21.42 4.54 12.49
CA LEU A 77 -20.35 3.82 11.80
C LEU A 77 -20.07 4.39 10.41
N GLN A 78 -21.09 4.90 9.71
CA GLN A 78 -20.91 5.61 8.44
C GLN A 78 -20.09 6.88 8.64
N ASP A 79 -20.46 7.70 9.62
CA ASP A 79 -19.73 8.93 9.95
C ASP A 79 -18.27 8.62 10.31
N LEU A 80 -18.03 7.53 11.03
CA LEU A 80 -16.69 7.08 11.41
C LEU A 80 -15.88 6.55 10.21
N ASP A 81 -16.50 5.82 9.28
CA ASP A 81 -15.87 5.32 8.05
C ASP A 81 -15.47 6.48 7.13
N ASP A 82 -16.37 7.45 6.94
CA ASP A 82 -16.08 8.67 6.17
C ASP A 82 -14.93 9.47 6.81
N GLU A 83 -14.97 9.68 8.12
CA GLU A 83 -13.91 10.37 8.86
C GLU A 83 -12.56 9.64 8.72
N PHE A 84 -12.57 8.30 8.80
CA PHE A 84 -11.36 7.50 8.61
C PHE A 84 -10.80 7.64 7.20
N ARG A 85 -11.68 7.59 6.20
CA ARG A 85 -11.32 7.72 4.78
C ARG A 85 -10.72 9.09 4.48
N GLU A 86 -11.35 10.16 4.93
CA GLU A 86 -10.85 11.54 4.74
C GLU A 86 -9.45 11.72 5.31
N ASN A 87 -9.19 11.12 6.48
CA ASN A 87 -7.92 11.28 7.17
C ASN A 87 -6.79 10.37 6.65
N ASN A 88 -7.11 9.18 6.14
CA ASN A 88 -6.10 8.15 5.87
C ASN A 88 -6.00 7.71 4.40
N LEU A 89 -7.03 7.90 3.57
CA LEU A 89 -7.09 7.31 2.23
C LEU A 89 -5.93 7.74 1.33
N THR A 90 -5.52 9.00 1.39
CA THR A 90 -4.39 9.50 0.58
C THR A 90 -3.09 8.76 0.93
N LEU A 91 -2.84 8.53 2.21
CA LEU A 91 -1.66 7.82 2.68
C LEU A 91 -1.74 6.32 2.36
N LEU A 92 -2.89 5.69 2.61
CA LEU A 92 -3.14 4.28 2.26
C LEU A 92 -2.99 4.02 0.76
N THR A 93 -3.39 4.97 -0.08
CA THR A 93 -3.20 4.91 -1.53
C THR A 93 -1.71 4.89 -1.90
N ARG A 94 -0.85 5.63 -1.19
CA ARG A 94 0.61 5.58 -1.40
C ARG A 94 1.20 4.23 -1.02
N PHE A 95 0.74 3.62 0.09
CA PHE A 95 1.11 2.24 0.43
C PHE A 95 0.72 1.25 -0.65
N TYR A 96 -0.52 1.34 -1.15
CA TYR A 96 -1.00 0.50 -2.24
C TYR A 96 -0.11 0.64 -3.48
N GLN A 97 0.17 1.87 -3.93
CA GLN A 97 1.02 2.14 -5.09
C GLN A 97 2.45 1.62 -4.91
N ALA A 98 3.02 1.71 -3.71
CA ALA A 98 4.34 1.16 -3.41
C ALA A 98 4.35 -0.37 -3.55
N PHE A 99 3.36 -1.07 -2.97
CA PHE A 99 3.24 -2.52 -3.11
C PHE A 99 2.94 -2.96 -4.55
N GLU A 100 2.10 -2.21 -5.26
CA GLU A 100 1.84 -2.44 -6.69
C GLU A 100 3.13 -2.31 -7.51
N SER A 101 3.98 -1.32 -7.18
CA SER A 101 5.29 -1.13 -7.83
C SER A 101 6.23 -2.29 -7.55
N VAL A 102 6.25 -2.83 -6.32
CA VAL A 102 7.01 -4.05 -5.99
C VAL A 102 6.56 -5.24 -6.84
N HIS A 103 5.23 -5.44 -6.96
CA HIS A 103 4.67 -6.53 -7.75
C HIS A 103 5.03 -6.39 -9.24
N LYS A 104 4.86 -5.18 -9.81
CA LYS A 104 5.24 -4.88 -11.20
C LYS A 104 6.73 -5.12 -11.44
N TYR A 105 7.59 -4.66 -10.54
CA TYR A 105 9.03 -4.89 -10.61
C TYR A 105 9.37 -6.39 -10.62
N GLY A 106 8.71 -7.18 -9.77
CA GLY A 106 8.90 -8.64 -9.74
C GLY A 106 8.47 -9.34 -11.04
N ILE A 107 7.39 -8.88 -11.67
CA ILE A 107 6.96 -9.39 -12.99
C ILE A 107 7.97 -9.01 -14.08
N GLU A 108 8.43 -7.76 -14.11
CA GLU A 108 9.38 -7.26 -15.10
C GLU A 108 10.75 -7.92 -14.98
N PHE A 109 11.21 -8.19 -13.76
CA PHE A 109 12.49 -8.85 -13.52
C PHE A 109 12.52 -10.32 -14.00
N ASN A 110 11.37 -11.01 -13.95
CA ASN A 110 11.24 -12.42 -14.34
C ASN A 110 10.89 -12.64 -15.82
N ARG A 111 10.80 -11.55 -16.59
CA ARG A 111 10.45 -11.57 -18.02
C ARG A 111 11.67 -11.74 -18.90
#